data_AF-A0A455U7C6-F1
#
_entry.id   AF-A0A455U7C6-F1
#
_cell.length_a   1.000
_cell.length_b   1.000
_cell.length_c   1.000
_cell.angle_alpha   90.00
_cell.angle_beta   90.00
_cell.angle_gamma   90.00
#
_symmetry.space_group_name_H-M   'P 1'
#
loop_
_entity.id
_entity.type
_entity.pdbx_description
1 polymer ?
#
loop_
_entity_poly.entity_id
_entity_poly.type
_entity_poly.pdbx_seq_one_letter_code
_entity_poly.pdbx_strand_id
1 'polypeptide(L)'
;MPISHFVTLEPAPKVGTLNRIDGRRAITIDADLAPGYLADERLHALLEAGSDSLPDGLMVNVAGEQEDQQESMQFLASTFMIAIGLMALILVTQFNSFYQAGLVLSAIVFSTAGVLMGLLITGQAFGIVMVGMGVIALAGIVVNNNIVLIDTYNELRREGMTPGEAALEAGCLRLRPVLLTAITTVLGLMPMVLGINVDLFSPALGFNAPSAQWWTQMSSAIAGGLTFATALTLLLTPCMLVIGVNGDDT
;
A
#
# COMPACT_ATOMS: atom_id res chain seq x y z
N MET A 1 -36.38 -27.81 58.02
CA MET A 1 -36.54 -28.83 56.97
C MET A 1 -35.48 -28.58 55.90
N PRO A 2 -34.60 -29.54 55.59
CA PRO A 2 -33.57 -29.36 54.58
C PRO A 2 -34.15 -29.41 53.15
N ILE A 3 -33.55 -28.63 52.24
CA ILE A 3 -33.99 -28.45 50.84
C ILE A 3 -33.98 -29.74 50.02
N SER A 4 -33.21 -30.73 50.45
CA SER A 4 -33.10 -32.06 49.83
C SER A 4 -34.40 -32.87 49.82
N HIS A 5 -35.42 -32.46 50.58
CA HIS A 5 -36.74 -33.11 50.55
C HIS A 5 -37.68 -32.61 49.44
N PHE A 6 -37.33 -31.51 48.75
CA PHE A 6 -38.19 -30.89 47.75
C PHE A 6 -37.54 -30.77 46.36
N VAL A 7 -36.27 -31.12 46.21
CA VAL A 7 -35.52 -30.97 44.96
C VAL A 7 -34.63 -32.19 44.72
N THR A 8 -34.72 -32.73 43.51
CA THR A 8 -33.82 -33.79 43.00
C THR A 8 -32.73 -33.12 42.17
N LEU A 9 -31.47 -33.27 42.59
CA LEU A 9 -30.31 -32.72 41.87
C LEU A 9 -29.78 -33.79 40.91
N GLU A 10 -29.87 -33.53 39.60
CA GLU A 10 -29.24 -34.35 38.56
C GLU A 10 -28.01 -33.62 37.99
N PRO A 11 -26.84 -34.27 37.91
CA PRO A 11 -25.67 -33.71 37.24
C PRO A 11 -25.94 -33.60 35.74
N ALA A 12 -26.16 -32.39 35.24
CA ALA A 12 -26.16 -32.09 33.82
C ALA A 12 -24.79 -31.54 33.41
N PRO A 13 -24.28 -31.89 32.20
CA PRO A 13 -23.10 -31.23 31.66
C PRO A 13 -23.40 -29.73 31.57
N LYS A 14 -22.58 -28.93 32.25
CA LYS A 14 -22.67 -27.48 32.18
C LYS A 14 -22.47 -27.09 30.72
N VAL A 15 -23.50 -26.57 30.08
CA VAL A 15 -23.34 -25.94 28.77
C VAL A 15 -22.34 -24.81 28.95
N GLY A 16 -21.16 -24.98 28.34
CA GLY A 16 -20.17 -23.91 28.23
C GLY A 16 -20.80 -22.69 27.59
N THR A 17 -20.18 -21.53 27.82
CA THR A 17 -20.60 -20.23 27.27
C THR A 17 -21.14 -20.37 25.84
N LEU A 18 -22.42 -20.04 25.64
CA LEU A 18 -23.05 -20.11 24.33
C LEU A 18 -22.62 -18.90 23.50
N ASN A 19 -21.62 -19.07 22.64
CA ASN A 19 -21.25 -18.03 21.69
C ASN A 19 -22.27 -17.95 20.54
N ARG A 20 -22.62 -16.71 20.20
CA ARG A 20 -23.50 -16.41 19.07
C ARG A 20 -22.91 -15.29 18.25
N ILE A 21 -22.92 -15.46 16.94
CA ILE A 21 -22.60 -14.42 15.95
C ILE A 21 -23.88 -14.22 15.14
N ASP A 22 -24.34 -12.97 15.03
CA ASP A 22 -25.59 -12.58 14.36
C ASP A 22 -26.83 -13.42 14.74
N GLY A 23 -26.94 -13.74 16.03
CA GLY A 23 -28.09 -14.48 16.58
C GLY A 23 -28.09 -15.99 16.32
N ARG A 24 -27.10 -16.54 15.60
CA ARG A 24 -26.94 -17.98 15.37
C ARG A 24 -25.89 -18.56 16.34
N ARG A 25 -26.05 -19.83 16.75
CA ARG A 25 -25.03 -20.51 17.57
C ARG A 25 -23.77 -20.68 16.72
N ALA A 26 -22.65 -20.19 17.23
CA ALA A 26 -21.36 -20.22 16.55
C ALA A 26 -20.35 -21.00 17.39
N ILE A 27 -19.46 -21.72 16.72
CA ILE A 27 -18.29 -22.35 17.31
C ILE A 27 -17.08 -21.72 16.63
N THR A 28 -16.24 -21.04 17.40
CA THR A 28 -14.99 -20.45 16.91
C THR A 28 -13.92 -21.52 16.86
N ILE A 29 -13.24 -21.64 15.72
CA ILE A 29 -12.09 -22.52 15.54
C ILE A 29 -10.91 -21.62 15.17
N ASP A 30 -9.93 -21.54 16.07
CA ASP A 30 -8.72 -20.74 15.88
C ASP A 30 -7.55 -21.64 15.47
N ALA A 31 -6.71 -21.13 14.57
CA ALA A 31 -5.50 -21.81 14.12
C ALA A 31 -4.39 -20.80 13.84
N ASP A 32 -3.19 -21.08 14.34
CA ASP A 32 -2.01 -20.27 14.06
C ASP A 32 -1.29 -20.73 12.79
N LEU A 33 -0.70 -19.76 12.08
CA LEU A 33 0.04 -20.01 10.86
C LEU A 33 1.52 -20.35 11.17
N ALA A 34 2.04 -21.37 10.50
CA ALA A 34 3.48 -21.65 10.55
C ALA A 34 4.28 -20.53 9.85
N PRO A 35 5.52 -20.22 10.31
CA PRO A 35 6.34 -19.18 9.70
C PRO A 35 6.58 -19.43 8.20
N GLY A 36 6.51 -18.37 7.39
CA GLY A 36 6.81 -18.41 5.96
C GLY A 36 5.64 -18.72 5.03
N TYR A 37 4.43 -18.90 5.57
CA TYR A 37 3.21 -19.05 4.78
C TYR A 37 2.36 -17.78 4.81
N LEU A 38 1.51 -17.60 3.79
CA LEU A 38 0.51 -16.54 3.72
C LEU A 38 -0.82 -17.06 4.27
N ALA A 39 -1.48 -16.26 5.11
CA ALA A 39 -2.74 -16.65 5.75
C ALA A 39 -3.84 -16.94 4.72
N ASP A 40 -3.96 -16.09 3.71
CA ASP A 40 -4.99 -16.19 2.67
C ASP A 40 -4.88 -17.49 1.85
N GLU A 41 -3.66 -17.88 1.46
CA GLU A 41 -3.39 -19.11 0.71
C GLU A 41 -3.78 -20.37 1.50
N ARG A 42 -3.40 -20.42 2.78
CA ARG A 42 -3.68 -21.58 3.64
C ARG A 42 -5.15 -21.69 4.01
N LEU A 43 -5.80 -20.56 4.20
CA LEU A 43 -7.23 -20.52 4.49
C LEU A 43 -8.06 -20.96 3.28
N HIS A 44 -7.72 -20.50 2.07
CA HIS A 44 -8.35 -20.98 0.84
C HIS A 44 -8.17 -22.49 0.67
N ALA A 45 -6.96 -23.01 0.86
CA ALA A 45 -6.70 -24.45 0.78
C ALA A 45 -7.50 -25.26 1.83
N LEU A 46 -7.69 -24.71 3.02
CA LEU A 46 -8.46 -25.34 4.09
C LEU A 46 -9.97 -25.34 3.79
N LEU A 47 -10.49 -24.23 3.27
CA LEU A 47 -11.88 -24.11 2.85
C LEU A 47 -12.20 -25.03 1.68
N GLU A 48 -11.31 -25.11 0.68
CA GLU A 48 -11.45 -26.06 -0.44
C GLU A 48 -11.46 -27.50 0.06
N ALA A 49 -10.50 -27.90 0.91
CA ALA A 49 -10.43 -29.26 1.44
C ALA A 49 -11.61 -29.63 2.36
N GLY A 50 -12.19 -28.64 3.06
CA GLY A 50 -13.30 -28.85 4.01
C GLY A 50 -14.69 -28.82 3.36
N SER A 51 -14.83 -28.17 2.20
CA SER A 51 -16.12 -27.89 1.55
C SER A 51 -16.96 -29.14 1.25
N ASP A 52 -16.32 -30.25 0.88
CA ASP A 52 -17.00 -31.52 0.57
C ASP A 52 -17.47 -32.32 1.80
N SER A 53 -17.01 -31.96 3.00
CA SER A 53 -17.22 -32.74 4.23
C SER A 53 -18.20 -32.10 5.22
N LEU A 54 -18.74 -30.92 4.90
CA LEU A 54 -19.61 -30.16 5.78
C LEU A 54 -21.07 -30.64 5.70
N PRO A 55 -21.74 -30.91 6.84
CA PRO A 55 -23.16 -31.28 6.86
C PRO A 55 -24.05 -30.15 6.32
N ASP A 56 -25.12 -30.52 5.62
CA ASP A 56 -26.12 -29.56 5.12
C ASP A 56 -26.69 -28.71 6.27
N GLY A 57 -26.61 -27.39 6.12
CA GLY A 57 -27.14 -26.41 7.08
C GLY A 57 -26.10 -25.74 7.98
N LEU A 58 -24.81 -26.12 7.89
CA LEU A 58 -23.71 -25.36 8.48
C LEU A 58 -23.30 -24.21 7.57
N MET A 59 -23.22 -22.98 8.12
CA MET A 59 -22.60 -21.85 7.45
C MET A 59 -21.23 -21.62 8.05
N VAL A 60 -20.19 -21.69 7.22
CA VAL A 60 -18.82 -21.35 7.59
C VAL A 60 -18.60 -19.90 7.18
N ASN A 61 -18.50 -19.01 8.18
CA ASN A 61 -18.01 -17.67 7.96
C ASN A 61 -16.56 -17.62 8.42
N VAL A 62 -15.70 -17.07 7.57
CA VAL A 62 -14.39 -16.60 8.02
C VAL A 62 -14.62 -15.27 8.73
N ALA A 63 -14.19 -15.19 9.99
CA ALA A 63 -14.21 -13.98 10.79
C ALA A 63 -12.81 -13.71 11.36
N GLY A 64 -12.55 -12.48 11.79
CA GLY A 64 -11.25 -12.04 12.31
C GLY A 64 -10.39 -11.39 11.23
N GLU A 65 -9.11 -11.78 11.15
CA GLU A 65 -8.10 -11.06 10.35
C GLU A 65 -8.44 -10.90 8.87
N GLN A 66 -9.11 -11.88 8.22
CA GLN A 66 -9.48 -11.75 6.81
C GLN A 66 -10.62 -10.74 6.58
N GLU A 67 -11.59 -10.69 7.50
CA GLU A 67 -12.69 -9.71 7.45
C GLU A 67 -12.13 -8.29 7.66
N ASP A 68 -11.31 -8.11 8.69
CA ASP A 68 -10.61 -6.84 8.97
C ASP A 68 -9.73 -6.40 7.79
N GLN A 69 -9.05 -7.36 7.14
CA GLN A 69 -8.24 -7.11 5.96
C GLN A 69 -9.07 -6.70 4.74
N GLN A 70 -10.23 -7.33 4.52
CA GLN A 70 -11.11 -7.00 3.41
C GLN A 70 -11.80 -5.64 3.60
N GLU A 71 -12.25 -5.34 4.82
CA GLU A 71 -12.77 -4.03 5.19
C GLU A 71 -11.70 -2.95 4.99
N SER A 72 -10.48 -3.19 5.48
CA SER A 72 -9.34 -2.29 5.31
C SER A 72 -8.98 -2.08 3.84
N MET A 73 -9.01 -3.15 3.03
CA MET A 73 -8.77 -3.06 1.58
C MET A 73 -9.82 -2.17 0.92
N GLN A 74 -11.10 -2.35 1.24
CA GLN A 74 -12.19 -1.54 0.67
C GLN A 74 -12.06 -0.07 1.08
N PHE A 75 -11.74 0.19 2.35
CA PHE A 75 -11.47 1.52 2.86
C PHE A 75 -10.28 2.18 2.15
N LEU A 76 -9.17 1.46 1.97
CA LEU A 76 -7.98 1.96 1.29
C LEU A 76 -8.24 2.19 -0.20
N ALA A 77 -8.93 1.28 -0.89
CA ALA A 77 -9.25 1.42 -2.31
C ALA A 77 -10.17 2.64 -2.56
N SER A 78 -11.19 2.83 -1.73
CA SER A 78 -12.07 4.01 -1.81
C SER A 78 -11.32 5.30 -1.50
N THR A 79 -10.49 5.32 -0.47
CA THR A 79 -9.64 6.47 -0.12
C THR A 79 -8.63 6.78 -1.23
N PHE A 80 -8.02 5.77 -1.84
CA PHE A 80 -7.10 5.91 -2.95
C PHE A 80 -7.77 6.51 -4.19
N MET A 81 -8.98 6.05 -4.53
CA MET A 81 -9.77 6.65 -5.62
C MET A 81 -10.12 8.12 -5.35
N ILE A 82 -10.54 8.46 -4.13
CA ILE A 82 -10.82 9.85 -3.74
C ILE A 82 -9.55 10.69 -3.83
N ALA A 83 -8.42 10.19 -3.33
CA ALA A 83 -7.13 10.87 -3.38
C ALA A 83 -6.68 11.12 -4.83
N ILE A 84 -6.79 10.13 -5.72
CA ILE A 84 -6.49 10.28 -7.15
C ILE A 84 -7.44 11.30 -7.79
N GLY A 85 -8.74 11.27 -7.49
CA GLY A 85 -9.70 12.24 -8.01
C GLY A 85 -9.37 13.67 -7.60
N LEU A 86 -9.02 13.89 -6.34
CA LEU A 86 -8.58 15.20 -5.84
C LEU A 86 -7.24 15.63 -6.48
N MET A 87 -6.27 14.72 -6.59
CA MET A 87 -5.01 15.00 -7.28
C MET A 87 -5.25 15.35 -8.75
N ALA A 88 -6.11 14.64 -9.45
CA ALA A 88 -6.46 14.92 -10.83
C ALA A 88 -7.05 16.34 -10.98
N LEU A 89 -7.97 16.73 -10.11
CA LEU A 89 -8.56 18.08 -10.10
C LEU A 89 -7.49 19.16 -9.88
N ILE A 90 -6.61 18.96 -8.89
CA ILE A 90 -5.52 19.90 -8.59
C ILE A 90 -4.56 19.99 -9.78
N LEU A 91 -4.17 18.87 -10.39
CA LEU A 91 -3.23 18.83 -11.52
C LEU A 91 -3.81 19.46 -12.79
N VAL A 92 -5.08 19.19 -13.11
CA VAL A 92 -5.76 19.84 -14.23
C VAL A 92 -5.84 21.34 -14.00
N THR A 93 -6.13 21.78 -12.77
CA THR A 93 -6.16 23.21 -12.43
C THR A 93 -4.77 23.85 -12.49
N GLN A 94 -3.72 23.12 -12.06
CA GLN A 94 -2.34 23.59 -12.04
C GLN A 94 -1.78 23.78 -13.45
N PHE A 95 -1.94 22.78 -14.33
CA PHE A 95 -1.34 22.78 -15.67
C PHE A 95 -2.27 23.32 -16.75
N ASN A 96 -3.56 23.48 -16.45
CA ASN A 96 -4.59 23.77 -17.43
C ASN A 96 -4.56 22.80 -18.63
N SER A 97 -4.16 21.54 -18.39
CA SER A 97 -3.97 20.51 -19.42
C SER A 97 -4.31 19.11 -18.88
N PHE A 98 -5.27 18.45 -19.54
CA PHE A 98 -5.66 17.07 -19.20
C PHE A 98 -4.56 16.06 -19.54
N TYR A 99 -3.80 16.29 -20.60
CA TYR A 99 -2.71 15.39 -21.00
C TYR A 99 -1.59 15.37 -19.95
N GLN A 100 -1.16 16.53 -19.50
CA GLN A 100 -0.12 16.64 -18.48
C GLN A 100 -0.59 16.08 -17.13
N ALA A 101 -1.84 16.35 -16.73
CA ALA A 101 -2.41 15.74 -15.55
C ALA A 101 -2.47 14.20 -15.66
N GLY A 102 -2.92 13.66 -16.80
CA GLY A 102 -2.95 12.23 -17.06
C GLY A 102 -1.56 11.59 -17.04
N LEU A 103 -0.54 12.29 -17.54
CA LEU A 103 0.85 11.85 -17.46
C LEU A 103 1.31 11.65 -16.02
N VAL A 104 1.07 12.63 -15.16
CA VAL A 104 1.43 12.54 -13.73
C VAL A 104 0.68 11.40 -13.05
N LEU A 105 -0.61 11.23 -13.33
CA LEU A 105 -1.40 10.13 -12.77
C LEU A 105 -0.90 8.75 -13.23
N SER A 106 -0.47 8.63 -14.49
CA SER A 106 0.12 7.38 -14.99
C SER A 106 1.41 7.02 -14.27
N ALA A 107 2.23 8.01 -13.90
CA ALA A 107 3.45 7.80 -13.13
C ALA A 107 3.17 7.21 -11.73
N ILE A 108 2.03 7.55 -11.11
CA ILE A 108 1.59 6.93 -9.85
C ILE A 108 1.35 5.43 -10.07
N VAL A 109 0.62 5.05 -11.12
CA VAL A 109 0.35 3.64 -11.43
C VAL A 109 1.66 2.88 -11.66
N PHE A 110 2.58 3.43 -12.45
CA PHE A 110 3.87 2.78 -12.67
C PHE A 110 4.74 2.72 -11.40
N SER A 111 4.60 3.66 -10.46
CA SER A 111 5.34 3.60 -9.19
C SER A 111 4.95 2.41 -8.32
N THR A 112 3.73 1.90 -8.45
CA THR A 112 3.29 0.68 -7.74
C THR A 112 4.10 -0.56 -8.14
N ALA A 113 4.57 -0.64 -9.39
CA ALA A 113 5.48 -1.72 -9.80
C ALA A 113 6.82 -1.65 -9.05
N GLY A 114 7.31 -0.43 -8.80
CA GLY A 114 8.50 -0.19 -7.98
C GLY A 114 8.31 -0.59 -6.51
N VAL A 115 7.12 -0.38 -5.97
CA VAL A 115 6.74 -0.82 -4.62
C VAL A 115 6.84 -2.34 -4.52
N LEU A 116 6.24 -3.07 -5.47
CA LEU A 116 6.30 -4.53 -5.52
C LEU A 116 7.74 -5.03 -5.67
N MET A 117 8.53 -4.38 -6.52
CA MET A 117 9.95 -4.71 -6.67
C MET A 117 10.74 -4.46 -5.38
N GLY A 118 10.45 -3.38 -4.65
CA GLY A 118 11.06 -3.09 -3.35
C GLY A 118 10.76 -4.18 -2.31
N LEU A 119 9.51 -4.62 -2.22
CA LEU A 119 9.10 -5.71 -1.32
C LEU A 119 9.74 -7.04 -1.71
N LEU A 120 9.88 -7.32 -3.01
CA LEU A 120 10.52 -8.53 -3.50
C LEU A 120 12.01 -8.57 -3.17
N ILE A 121 12.71 -7.44 -3.26
CA ILE A 121 14.12 -7.33 -2.87
C ILE A 121 14.30 -7.51 -1.36
N THR A 122 13.39 -6.98 -0.54
CA THR A 122 13.46 -7.09 0.92
C THR A 122 12.87 -8.40 1.47
N GLY A 123 12.29 -9.24 0.61
CA GLY A 123 11.67 -10.51 0.99
C GLY A 123 10.46 -10.36 1.91
N GLN A 124 9.77 -9.20 1.85
CA GLN A 124 8.64 -8.88 2.71
C GLN A 124 7.31 -9.26 2.03
N ALA A 125 6.37 -9.78 2.82
CA ALA A 125 5.01 -10.02 2.34
C ALA A 125 4.27 -8.70 2.08
N PHE A 126 3.30 -8.75 1.17
CA PHE A 126 2.44 -7.60 0.86
C PHE A 126 1.39 -7.43 1.98
N GLY A 127 1.66 -6.51 2.91
CA GLY A 127 0.69 -6.10 3.93
C GLY A 127 -0.25 -5.02 3.41
N ILE A 128 -1.54 -5.32 3.29
CA ILE A 128 -2.53 -4.43 2.65
C ILE A 128 -2.56 -3.03 3.26
N VAL A 129 -2.58 -2.95 4.59
CA VAL A 129 -2.65 -1.66 5.31
C VAL A 129 -1.36 -0.87 5.18
N MET A 130 -0.23 -1.45 5.59
CA MET A 130 1.05 -0.74 5.63
C MET A 130 1.60 -0.42 4.24
N VAL A 131 1.49 -1.35 3.29
CA VAL A 131 1.89 -1.10 1.90
C VAL A 131 0.91 -0.13 1.23
N GLY A 132 -0.39 -0.25 1.47
CA GLY A 132 -1.40 0.67 0.93
C GLY A 132 -1.18 2.12 1.39
N MET A 133 -0.90 2.34 2.67
CA MET A 133 -0.49 3.64 3.19
C MET A 133 0.82 4.14 2.55
N GLY A 134 1.79 3.24 2.37
CA GLY A 134 3.04 3.54 1.68
C GLY A 134 2.84 3.98 0.22
N VAL A 135 1.92 3.33 -0.52
CA VAL A 135 1.57 3.69 -1.90
C VAL A 135 0.90 5.07 -1.95
N ILE A 136 -0.02 5.37 -1.04
CA ILE A 136 -0.68 6.69 -0.95
C ILE A 136 0.37 7.78 -0.67
N ALA A 137 1.27 7.55 0.28
CA ALA A 137 2.34 8.51 0.60
C ALA A 137 3.30 8.70 -0.59
N LEU A 138 3.69 7.59 -1.25
CA LEU A 138 4.54 7.61 -2.43
C LEU A 138 3.90 8.38 -3.58
N ALA A 139 2.60 8.23 -3.81
CA ALA A 139 1.88 8.95 -4.85
C ALA A 139 2.10 10.47 -4.74
N GLY A 140 2.01 11.04 -3.54
CA GLY A 140 2.28 12.46 -3.31
C GLY A 140 3.72 12.87 -3.64
N ILE A 141 4.71 12.04 -3.27
CA ILE A 141 6.13 12.31 -3.57
C ILE A 141 6.39 12.28 -5.08
N VAL A 142 5.84 11.26 -5.77
CA VAL A 142 5.98 11.09 -7.22
C VAL A 142 5.30 12.24 -7.98
N VAL A 143 4.11 12.64 -7.54
CA VAL A 143 3.39 13.79 -8.08
C VAL A 143 4.20 15.07 -7.93
N ASN A 144 4.75 15.35 -6.74
CA ASN A 144 5.56 16.54 -6.51
C ASN A 144 6.80 16.60 -7.44
N ASN A 145 7.50 15.48 -7.59
CA ASN A 145 8.65 15.39 -8.49
C ASN A 145 8.27 15.65 -9.96
N ASN A 146 7.11 15.14 -10.40
CA ASN A 146 6.61 15.38 -11.76
C ASN A 146 6.12 16.82 -11.95
N ILE A 147 5.48 17.42 -10.95
CA ILE A 147 4.98 18.79 -11.06
C ILE A 147 6.11 19.76 -11.36
N VAL A 148 7.19 19.68 -10.58
CA VAL A 148 8.35 20.57 -10.75
C VAL A 148 8.98 20.43 -12.14
N LEU A 149 9.04 19.21 -12.69
CA LEU A 149 9.60 18.95 -14.01
C LEU A 149 8.69 19.50 -15.13
N ILE A 150 7.39 19.21 -15.07
CA ILE A 150 6.41 19.65 -16.07
C ILE A 150 6.24 21.18 -16.05
N ASP A 151 6.25 21.79 -14.87
CA ASP A 151 6.15 23.24 -14.72
C ASP A 151 7.32 23.95 -15.40
N THR A 152 8.54 23.44 -15.20
CA THR A 152 9.75 23.96 -15.88
C THR A 152 9.69 23.75 -17.38
N TYR A 153 9.21 22.59 -17.82
CA TYR A 153 8.99 22.32 -19.24
C TYR A 153 8.01 23.34 -19.85
N ASN A 154 6.90 23.63 -19.16
CA ASN A 154 5.91 24.61 -19.61
C ASN A 154 6.47 26.03 -19.64
N GLU A 155 7.30 26.41 -18.67
CA GLU A 155 8.02 27.69 -18.66
C GLU A 155 8.93 27.81 -19.90
N LEU A 156 9.79 26.83 -20.15
CA LEU A 156 10.69 26.82 -21.32
C LEU A 156 9.93 26.80 -22.66
N ARG A 157 8.77 26.13 -22.71
CA ARG A 157 7.87 26.18 -23.87
C ARG A 157 7.29 27.58 -24.10
N ARG A 158 6.96 28.31 -23.03
CA ARG A 158 6.49 29.72 -23.13
C ARG A 158 7.59 30.68 -23.57
N GLU A 159 8.84 30.35 -23.27
CA GLU A 159 10.02 31.08 -23.76
C GLU A 159 10.33 30.81 -25.24
N GLY A 160 9.59 29.91 -25.89
CA GLY A 160 9.66 29.63 -27.32
C GLY A 160 10.55 28.46 -27.71
N MET A 161 11.04 27.67 -26.74
CA MET A 161 11.85 26.49 -27.03
C MET A 161 11.03 25.37 -27.69
N THR A 162 11.68 24.59 -28.55
CA THR A 162 11.06 23.41 -29.16
C THR A 162 10.75 22.34 -28.09
N PRO A 163 9.76 21.46 -28.28
CA PRO A 163 9.39 20.45 -27.27
C PRO A 163 10.57 19.57 -26.84
N GLY A 164 11.42 19.17 -27.79
CA GLY A 164 12.60 18.34 -27.51
C GLY A 164 13.65 19.07 -26.66
N GLU A 165 13.96 20.32 -27.01
CA GLU A 165 14.93 21.13 -26.27
C GLU A 165 14.42 21.49 -24.88
N ALA A 166 13.15 21.90 -24.76
CA ALA A 166 12.51 22.20 -23.49
C ALA A 166 12.50 20.98 -22.55
N ALA A 167 12.23 19.78 -23.07
CA ALA A 167 12.22 18.56 -22.27
C ALA A 167 13.62 18.17 -21.78
N LEU A 168 14.64 18.30 -22.65
CA LEU A 168 16.04 18.04 -22.30
C LEU A 168 16.52 19.03 -21.22
N GLU A 169 16.24 20.32 -21.40
CA GLU A 169 16.70 21.37 -20.50
C GLU A 169 15.96 21.33 -19.16
N ALA A 170 14.63 21.13 -19.16
CA ALA A 170 13.87 20.89 -17.94
C ALA A 170 14.40 19.67 -17.17
N GLY A 171 14.71 18.57 -17.89
CA GLY A 171 15.33 17.38 -17.31
C GLY A 171 16.67 17.70 -16.65
N CYS A 172 17.58 18.39 -17.35
CA CYS A 172 18.89 18.79 -16.82
C CYS A 172 18.79 19.70 -15.58
N LEU A 173 17.89 20.70 -15.61
CA LEU A 173 17.69 21.64 -14.49
C LEU A 173 17.10 20.95 -13.26
N ARG A 174 16.18 20.00 -13.45
CA ARG A 174 15.46 19.34 -12.36
C ARG A 174 16.05 18.02 -11.91
N LEU A 175 17.02 17.47 -12.64
CA LEU A 175 17.74 16.24 -12.27
C LEU A 175 18.29 16.30 -10.84
N ARG A 176 19.02 17.37 -10.49
CA ARG A 176 19.65 17.51 -9.17
C ARG A 176 18.61 17.64 -8.05
N PRO A 177 17.61 18.55 -8.12
CA PRO A 177 16.55 18.61 -7.12
C PRO A 177 15.81 17.29 -6.90
N VAL A 178 15.40 16.61 -7.99
CA VAL A 178 14.62 15.36 -7.92
C VAL A 178 15.45 14.21 -7.36
N LEU A 179 16.74 14.13 -7.71
CA LEU A 179 17.63 13.13 -7.11
C LEU A 179 17.88 13.40 -5.62
N LEU A 180 18.02 14.66 -5.21
CA LEU A 180 18.22 15.01 -3.80
C LEU A 180 17.02 14.62 -2.93
N THR A 181 15.79 14.85 -3.40
CA THR A 181 14.59 14.43 -2.68
C THR A 181 14.52 12.91 -2.59
N ALA A 182 14.73 12.21 -3.71
CA ALA A 182 14.72 10.76 -3.76
C ALA A 182 15.77 10.14 -2.82
N ILE A 183 17.03 10.56 -2.94
CA ILE A 183 18.13 10.05 -2.13
C ILE A 183 17.89 10.34 -0.64
N THR A 184 17.47 11.56 -0.28
CA THR A 184 17.23 11.91 1.12
C THR A 184 16.11 11.09 1.73
N THR A 185 15.00 10.87 1.00
CA THR A 185 13.90 10.03 1.48
C THR A 185 14.33 8.57 1.59
N VAL A 186 15.01 8.01 0.60
CA VAL A 186 15.49 6.62 0.65
C VAL A 186 16.49 6.42 1.78
N LEU A 187 17.46 7.30 1.95
CA LEU A 187 18.43 7.23 3.04
C LEU A 187 17.78 7.42 4.41
N GLY A 188 16.80 8.32 4.52
CA GLY A 188 16.04 8.55 5.75
C GLY A 188 15.21 7.33 6.18
N LEU A 189 14.69 6.57 5.20
CA LEU A 189 13.91 5.35 5.45
C LEU A 189 14.76 4.08 5.55
N MET A 190 16.03 4.12 5.12
CA MET A 190 16.92 2.96 5.10
C MET A 190 17.01 2.20 6.45
N PRO A 191 17.14 2.87 7.62
CA PRO A 191 17.18 2.15 8.89
C PRO A 191 15.94 1.29 9.14
N MET A 192 14.75 1.80 8.76
CA MET A 192 13.49 1.07 8.90
C MET A 192 13.34 -0.05 7.87
N VAL A 193 13.83 0.16 6.64
CA VAL A 193 13.90 -0.89 5.60
C VAL A 193 14.77 -2.07 6.06
N LEU A 194 15.88 -1.79 6.74
CA LEU A 194 16.80 -2.80 7.28
C LEU A 194 16.32 -3.42 8.60
N GLY A 195 15.15 -3.01 9.13
CA GLY A 195 14.62 -3.53 10.39
C GLY A 195 15.45 -3.15 11.63
N ILE A 196 16.23 -2.06 11.54
CA ILE A 196 17.07 -1.55 12.62
C ILE A 196 16.21 -0.69 13.56
N ASN A 197 16.02 -1.14 14.79
CA ASN A 197 15.47 -0.32 15.87
C ASN A 197 16.59 0.39 16.61
N VAL A 198 16.48 1.72 16.68
CA VAL A 198 17.33 2.55 17.52
C VAL A 198 16.52 2.92 18.75
N ASP A 199 16.82 2.29 19.89
CA ASP A 199 16.31 2.78 21.17
C ASP A 199 17.17 4.00 21.59
N LEU A 200 16.53 5.17 21.70
CA LEU A 200 17.19 6.42 22.09
C LEU A 200 17.42 6.52 23.60
N PHE A 201 16.66 5.77 24.41
CA PHE A 201 16.73 5.82 25.87
C PHE A 201 17.68 4.77 26.44
N SER A 202 17.85 3.64 25.75
CA SER A 202 18.94 2.69 25.96
C SER A 202 19.65 2.52 24.62
N PRO A 203 20.92 2.93 24.43
CA PRO A 203 21.63 2.79 23.15
C PRO A 203 21.92 1.31 22.86
N ALA A 204 20.89 0.61 22.41
CA ALA A 204 20.90 -0.77 21.97
C ALA A 204 20.30 -0.80 20.56
N LEU A 205 21.04 -1.39 19.64
CA LEU A 205 20.54 -1.70 18.31
C LEU A 205 19.70 -2.98 18.42
N GLY A 206 18.39 -2.83 18.44
CA GLY A 206 17.47 -3.95 18.31
C GLY A 206 17.32 -4.32 16.84
N PHE A 207 17.47 -5.60 16.49
CA PHE A 207 17.14 -6.08 15.15
C PHE A 207 15.81 -6.81 15.20
N ASN A 208 14.90 -6.51 14.26
CA ASN A 208 13.61 -7.20 14.08
C ASN A 208 12.69 -7.20 15.31
N ALA A 209 12.38 -6.02 15.87
CA ALA A 209 11.29 -5.90 16.83
C ALA A 209 9.93 -6.19 16.13
N PRO A 210 8.98 -6.87 16.78
CA PRO A 210 7.67 -7.17 16.18
C PRO A 210 6.93 -5.92 15.68
N SER A 211 7.00 -4.82 16.42
CA SER A 211 6.39 -3.54 16.03
C SER A 211 7.06 -2.88 14.83
N ALA A 212 8.34 -3.14 14.58
CA ALA A 212 9.03 -2.59 13.42
C ALA A 212 8.68 -3.29 12.11
N GLN A 213 8.18 -4.52 12.16
CA GLN A 213 7.79 -5.25 10.95
C GLN A 213 6.75 -4.48 10.13
N TRP A 214 5.76 -3.86 10.79
CA TRP A 214 4.78 -3.01 10.12
C TRP A 214 5.43 -1.80 9.44
N TRP A 215 6.36 -1.12 10.12
CA TRP A 215 7.08 0.03 9.57
C TRP A 215 8.06 -0.33 8.46
N THR A 216 8.67 -1.53 8.53
CA THR A 216 9.59 -2.04 7.51
C THR A 216 8.88 -2.27 6.18
N GLN A 217 7.65 -2.82 6.19
CA GLN A 217 6.85 -3.00 4.96
C GLN A 217 6.52 -1.66 4.30
N MET A 218 6.02 -0.68 5.07
CA MET A 218 5.71 0.66 4.57
C MET A 218 6.95 1.38 4.03
N SER A 219 8.07 1.32 4.76
CA SER A 219 9.32 1.97 4.37
C SER A 219 9.92 1.34 3.12
N SER A 220 9.87 0.01 3.01
CA SER A 220 10.35 -0.73 1.83
C SER A 220 9.53 -0.38 0.59
N ALA A 221 8.22 -0.27 0.75
CA ALA A 221 7.31 0.16 -0.31
C ALA A 221 7.67 1.57 -0.81
N ILE A 222 7.80 2.54 0.10
CA ILE A 222 8.14 3.93 -0.27
C ILE A 222 9.53 4.00 -0.90
N ALA A 223 10.54 3.36 -0.31
CA ALA A 223 11.91 3.42 -0.81
C ALA A 223 12.04 2.78 -2.19
N GLY A 224 11.55 1.55 -2.36
CA GLY A 224 11.60 0.84 -3.65
C GLY A 224 10.77 1.54 -4.73
N GLY A 225 9.55 1.96 -4.37
CA GLY A 225 8.66 2.70 -5.26
C GLY A 225 9.26 4.03 -5.69
N LEU A 226 9.90 4.79 -4.78
CA LEU A 226 10.52 6.07 -5.09
C LEU A 226 11.76 5.90 -5.97
N THR A 227 12.64 4.93 -5.67
CA THR A 227 13.82 4.66 -6.51
C THR A 227 13.41 4.36 -7.96
N PHE A 228 12.40 3.51 -8.14
CA PHE A 228 11.88 3.17 -9.45
C PHE A 228 11.16 4.35 -10.12
N ALA A 229 10.31 5.06 -9.37
CA ALA A 229 9.55 6.19 -9.87
C ALA A 229 10.43 7.39 -10.24
N THR A 230 11.54 7.61 -9.54
CA THR A 230 12.52 8.65 -9.89
C THR A 230 13.19 8.36 -11.23
N ALA A 231 13.58 7.11 -11.47
CA ALA A 231 14.11 6.70 -12.77
C ALA A 231 13.08 6.88 -13.89
N LEU A 232 11.82 6.51 -13.65
CA LEU A 232 10.72 6.74 -14.58
C LEU A 232 10.47 8.24 -14.80
N THR A 233 10.42 9.05 -13.76
CA THR A 233 10.12 10.48 -13.87
C THR A 233 11.19 11.24 -14.68
N LEU A 234 12.45 10.85 -14.56
CA LEU A 234 13.55 11.51 -15.27
C LEU A 234 13.71 11.04 -16.72
N LEU A 235 13.19 9.86 -17.08
CA LEU A 235 13.29 9.30 -18.43
C LEU A 235 11.96 9.33 -19.17
N LEU A 236 10.93 8.72 -18.59
CA LEU A 236 9.62 8.55 -19.19
C LEU A 236 8.87 9.88 -19.34
N THR A 237 8.86 10.73 -18.31
CA THR A 237 8.08 11.97 -18.33
C THR A 237 8.56 12.94 -19.44
N PRO A 238 9.86 13.23 -19.61
CA PRO A 238 10.34 14.04 -20.72
C PRO A 238 10.01 13.43 -22.08
N CYS A 239 10.21 12.11 -22.25
CA CYS A 239 9.91 11.43 -23.52
C CYS A 239 8.42 11.54 -23.89
N MET A 240 7.52 11.34 -22.93
CA MET A 240 6.08 11.44 -23.20
C MET A 240 5.63 12.88 -23.45
N LEU A 241 6.22 13.88 -22.78
CA LEU A 241 5.93 15.29 -23.05
C LEU A 241 6.27 15.69 -24.49
N VAL A 242 7.38 15.20 -25.04
CA VAL A 242 7.77 15.44 -26.43
C VAL A 242 6.78 14.80 -27.41
N ILE A 243 6.32 13.58 -27.12
CA ILE A 243 5.36 12.86 -27.97
C ILE A 243 3.98 13.54 -27.94
N GLY A 244 3.52 13.98 -26.76
CA GLY A 244 2.20 14.59 -26.58
C GLY A 244 1.98 15.86 -27.40
N VAL A 245 3.02 16.68 -27.58
CA VAL A 245 2.92 17.91 -28.37
C VAL A 245 2.89 17.62 -29.88
N ASN A 246 3.62 16.61 -30.35
CA ASN A 246 3.60 16.24 -31.77
C ASN A 246 2.25 15.67 -32.23
N GLY A 247 1.36 15.28 -31.30
CA GLY A 247 0.02 14.80 -31.60
C GLY A 247 -1.05 15.89 -31.77
N ASP A 248 -0.82 17.10 -31.26
CA ASP A 248 -1.74 18.24 -31.39
C ASP A 248 -1.46 19.09 -32.66
N ASP A 249 -0.30 18.89 -33.30
CA ASP A 249 0.14 19.61 -34.51
C ASP A 249 -0.20 18.88 -35.85
N THR A 250 -1.08 17.86 -35.81
CA THR A 250 -1.65 17.18 -37.01
C THR A 250 -3.16 17.19 -37.00
#